data_AF-A0A8T7LUK9-F1
#
_entry.id   AF-A0A8T7LUK9-F1
#
_cell.length_a   1.000
_cell.length_b   1.000
_cell.length_c   1.000
_cell.angle_alpha   90.00
_cell.angle_beta   90.00
_cell.angle_gamma   90.00
#
_symmetry.space_group_name_H-M   'P 1'
#
loop_
_entity.id
_entity.type
_entity.pdbx_description
1 polymer ?
#
loop_
_entity_poly.entity_id
_entity_poly.type
_entity_poly.pdbx_seq_one_letter_code
_entity_poly.pdbx_strand_id
1 'polypeptide(L)' 'MRDLRKYAQQTNVRLGVGIFLLLFVVGLGLIWIIYGGGAALAGLLCLLAALLPILLIFAVFIFMEWILKRARPD' A
#
# COMPACT_ATOMS: atom_id res chain seq x y z
N MET A 1 21.28 -17.51 13.23
CA MET A 1 20.07 -17.83 12.45
C MET A 1 19.68 -16.58 11.68
N ARG A 2 19.87 -16.56 10.37
CA ARG A 2 19.51 -15.41 9.51
C ARG A 2 17.99 -15.37 9.39
N ASP A 3 17.39 -14.24 9.71
CA ASP A 3 15.94 -14.04 9.70
C ASP A 3 15.39 -14.09 8.25
N LEU A 4 14.94 -15.27 7.80
CA LEU A 4 14.22 -15.43 6.53
C LEU A 4 12.90 -14.63 6.51
N ARG A 5 12.40 -14.24 7.68
CA ARG A 5 11.14 -13.52 7.88
C ARG A 5 11.16 -12.10 7.32
N LYS A 6 12.33 -11.45 7.23
CA LYS A 6 12.49 -10.13 6.59
C LYS A 6 12.45 -10.20 5.05
N TYR A 7 12.76 -11.35 4.45
CA TYR A 7 12.84 -11.50 2.98
C TYR A 7 11.50 -11.87 2.32
N ALA A 8 10.62 -12.60 3.00
CA ALA A 8 9.29 -12.93 2.48
C ALA A 8 8.37 -11.69 2.33
N GLN A 9 8.65 -10.63 3.08
CA GLN A 9 7.85 -9.40 3.06
C GLN A 9 8.08 -8.58 1.78
N GLN A 10 9.26 -8.69 1.15
CA GLN A 10 9.63 -7.87 0.00
C GLN A 10 8.92 -8.32 -1.30
N THR A 11 8.66 -9.62 -1.44
CA THR A 11 7.92 -10.18 -2.59
C THR A 11 6.44 -9.81 -2.55
N ASN A 12 5.81 -9.87 -1.36
CA ASN A 12 4.39 -9.52 -1.21
C ASN A 12 4.13 -8.02 -1.40
N VAL A 13 5.04 -7.14 -0.98
CA VAL A 13 4.89 -5.70 -1.25
C VAL A 13 4.94 -5.42 -2.75
N ARG A 14 5.85 -6.08 -3.49
CA ARG A 14 5.96 -5.88 -4.94
C ARG A 14 4.72 -6.40 -5.70
N LEU A 15 4.17 -7.55 -5.29
CA LEU A 15 2.89 -8.03 -5.83
C LEU A 15 1.72 -7.11 -5.47
N GLY A 16 1.65 -6.65 -4.21
CA GLY A 16 0.62 -5.73 -3.76
C GLY A 16 0.64 -4.40 -4.52
N VAL A 17 1.82 -3.83 -4.74
CA VAL A 17 1.99 -2.59 -5.52
C VAL A 17 1.64 -2.81 -6.99
N GLY A 18 2.03 -3.95 -7.59
CA GLY A 18 1.69 -4.27 -8.98
C GLY A 18 0.17 -4.38 -9.21
N ILE A 19 -0.52 -5.09 -8.31
CA ILE A 19 -1.99 -5.22 -8.35
C ILE A 19 -2.65 -3.86 -8.11
N PHE A 20 -2.16 -3.08 -7.14
CA PHE A 20 -2.70 -1.75 -6.85
C PHE A 20 -2.59 -0.81 -8.06
N LEU A 21 -1.45 -0.78 -8.74
CA LEU A 21 -1.26 0.04 -9.94
C LEU A 21 -2.16 -0.41 -11.09
N LEU A 22 -2.29 -1.72 -11.33
CA LEU A 22 -3.21 -2.25 -12.33
C LEU A 22 -4.65 -1.86 -12.04
N LEU A 23 -5.12 -2.04 -10.80
CA LEU A 23 -6.47 -1.66 -10.39
C LEU A 23 -6.68 -0.14 -10.47
N PHE A 24 -5.69 0.67 -10.11
CA PHE A 24 -5.77 2.12 -10.19
C PHE A 24 -5.92 2.58 -11.65
N VAL A 25 -5.03 2.13 -12.54
CA VAL A 25 -4.99 2.58 -13.94
C VAL A 25 -6.14 1.97 -14.75
N VAL A 26 -6.31 0.65 -14.69
CA VAL A 26 -7.35 -0.06 -15.46
C VAL A 26 -8.72 0.19 -14.86
N GLY A 27 -8.85 0.17 -13.53
CA GLY A 27 -10.13 0.40 -12.87
C GLY A 27 -10.64 1.82 -13.08
N LEU A 28 -9.84 2.86 -12.81
CA LEU A 28 -10.26 4.24 -13.06
C LEU A 28 -10.49 4.52 -14.54
N GLY A 29 -9.64 3.98 -15.43
CA GLY A 29 -9.81 4.12 -16.87
C GLY A 29 -11.13 3.52 -17.37
N LEU A 30 -11.49 2.33 -16.89
CA LEU A 30 -12.75 1.67 -17.27
C LEU A 30 -13.97 2.38 -16.68
N ILE A 31 -13.88 2.84 -15.43
CA ILE A 31 -14.94 3.64 -14.78
C ILE A 31 -15.17 4.95 -15.53
N TRP A 32 -14.10 5.62 -15.96
CA TRP A 32 -14.21 6.88 -16.70
C TRP A 32 -14.89 6.71 -18.06
N ILE A 33 -14.59 5.61 -18.76
CA ILE A 33 -15.20 5.28 -20.06
C ILE A 33 -16.69 4.91 -19.92
N ILE A 34 -17.07 4.15 -18.89
CA ILE A 34 -18.43 3.60 -18.76
C ILE A 34 -19.38 4.52 -17.98
N TYR A 35 -18.91 5.12 -16.88
CA TYR A 35 -19.76 5.83 -15.91
C TYR A 35 -19.58 7.36 -15.91
N GLY A 36 -18.67 7.88 -16.73
CA GLY A 36 -18.42 9.32 -16.86
C GLY A 36 -17.69 9.95 -15.67
N GLY A 37 -17.57 11.29 -15.69
CA GLY A 37 -16.67 12.03 -14.79
C GLY A 37 -17.02 11.95 -13.29
N GLY A 38 -18.31 11.82 -12.95
CA GLY A 38 -18.75 11.74 -11.55
C GLY A 38 -18.32 10.44 -10.85
N ALA A 39 -18.34 9.32 -11.57
CA ALA A 39 -17.92 8.03 -11.02
C ALA A 39 -16.39 7.91 -10.89
N ALA A 40 -15.63 8.60 -11.74
CA ALA A 40 -14.18 8.68 -11.62
C ALA A 40 -13.74 9.33 -10.29
N LEU A 41 -14.45 10.37 -9.83
CA LEU A 41 -14.22 11.00 -8.52
C LEU A 41 -14.50 10.03 -7.36
N ALA A 42 -15.59 9.27 -7.42
CA ALA A 42 -15.92 8.27 -6.42
C ALA A 42 -14.87 7.13 -6.37
N GLY A 43 -14.41 6.66 -7.54
CA GLY A 43 -13.32 5.70 -7.64
C GLY A 43 -12.01 6.24 -7.04
N LEU A 44 -11.70 7.51 -7.30
CA LEU A 44 -10.50 8.17 -6.76
C LEU A 44 -10.56 8.31 -5.23
N LEU A 45 -11.72 8.67 -4.67
CA LEU A 45 -11.93 8.69 -3.22
C LEU A 45 -11.82 7.30 -2.60
N CYS A 46 -12.33 6.26 -3.26
CA CYS A 46 -12.21 4.87 -2.79
C CYS A 46 -10.74 4.41 -2.74
N LEU A 47 -9.96 4.73 -3.77
CA LEU A 47 -8.53 4.43 -3.82
C LEU A 47 -7.73 5.21 -2.77
N LEU A 48 -8.10 6.46 -2.50
CA LEU A 48 -7.51 7.25 -1.43
C LEU A 48 -7.82 6.66 -0.04
N ALA A 49 -9.05 6.18 0.16
CA ALA A 49 -9.45 5.48 1.38
C ALA A 49 -8.71 4.15 1.57
N ALA A 50 -8.42 3.42 0.48
CA ALA A 50 -7.60 2.21 0.54
C ALA A 50 -6.13 2.51 0.87
N LEU A 51 -5.63 3.72 0.60
CA LEU A 51 -4.28 4.14 0.96
C LEU A 51 -4.11 4.34 2.48
N LEU A 52 -5.19 4.70 3.19
CA LEU A 52 -5.18 4.90 4.64
C LEU A 52 -4.64 3.68 5.42
N PRO A 53 -5.21 2.47 5.28
CA PRO A 53 -4.73 1.30 6.01
C PRO A 53 -3.31 0.90 5.59
N ILE A 54 -2.94 1.11 4.31
CA ILE A 54 -1.57 0.84 3.83
C ILE A 54 -0.56 1.74 4.55
N LEU A 55 -0.83 3.04 4.62
CA LEU A 55 0.00 3.99 5.36
C LEU A 55 0.04 3.67 6.85
N LEU A 56 -1.09 3.26 7.43
CA LEU A 56 -1.16 2.88 8.84
C LEU A 56 -0.24 1.68 9.14
N ILE A 57 -0.27 0.65 8.30
CA ILE A 57 0.61 -0.53 8.45
C ILE A 57 2.08 -0.12 8.34
N PHE A 58 2.43 0.73 7.37
CA PHE A 58 3.80 1.24 7.20
C PHE A 58 4.25 2.08 8.40
N ALA A 59 3.37 2.94 8.92
CA ALA A 59 3.65 3.76 10.09
C ALA A 59 3.95 2.89 11.31
N VAL A 60 3.15 1.84 11.55
CA VAL A 60 3.38 0.88 12.64
C VAL A 60 4.70 0.13 12.45
N PHE A 61 5.03 -0.28 11.22
CA PHE A 61 6.31 -0.92 10.91
C PHE A 61 7.51 -0.01 11.20
N ILE A 62 7.48 1.23 10.73
CA ILE A 62 8.54 2.21 10.99
C ILE A 62 8.65 2.51 12.48
N PHE A 63 7.53 2.63 13.18
CA PHE A 63 7.49 2.88 14.61
C PHE A 63 8.15 1.74 15.40
N MET A 64 7.87 0.48 15.04
CA MET A 64 8.54 -0.67 15.64
C MET A 64 10.05 -0.64 15.38
N GLU A 65 10.48 -0.34 14.15
CA GLU A 65 11.92 -0.22 13.85
C GLU A 65 12.57 0.91 14.65
N TRP A 66 11.90 2.05 14.81
CA TRP A 66 12.40 3.19 15.59
C TRP A 66 12.58 2.84 17.08
N ILE A 67 11.61 2.12 17.67
CA ILE A 67 11.71 1.62 19.04
C ILE A 67 12.86 0.63 19.18
N LEU A 68 12.98 -0.35 18.28
CA LEU A 68 14.06 -1.34 18.32
C LEU A 68 15.44 -0.68 18.20
N LYS A 69 15.56 0.33 17.34
CA LYS A 69 16.80 1.09 17.14
C LYS A 69 17.17 1.93 18.36
N ARG A 70 16.17 2.38 19.14
CA ARG A 70 16.39 3.12 20.38
C ARG A 70 16.66 2.21 21.59
N ALA A 71 16.23 0.94 21.53
CA ALA A 71 16.44 -0.05 22.58
C ALA A 71 17.78 -0.80 22.50
N ARG A 72 18.49 -0.74 21.35
CA ARG A 72 19.89 -1.16 21.24
C ARG A 72 20.79 0.09 21.27
N PRO A 73 21.38 0.43 22.43
CA PRO A 73 22.57 1.27 22.47
C PRO A 73 23.74 0.39 22.04
N ASP A 74 24.13 0.47 20.77
CA ASP A 74 25.51 0.22 20.37
C ASP A 74 26.33 1.50 20.53
#